data_AF-A0A170YX07-F1
#
_entry.id   AF-A0A170YX07-F1
#
_cell.length_a   1.000
_cell.length_b   1.000
_cell.length_c   1.000
_cell.angle_alpha   90.00
_cell.angle_beta   90.00
_cell.angle_gamma   90.00
#
_symmetry.space_group_name_H-M   'P 1'
#
loop_
_entity.id
_entity.type
_entity.pdbx_description
1 polymer ?
#
loop_
_entity_poly.entity_id
_entity_poly.type
_entity_poly.pdbx_seq_one_letter_code
_entity_poly.pdbx_strand_id
1 'polypeptide(L)'
;MYTGGYDIALQIKEEVFNKALAALYYKGLFYIKKVFKFHSDELPPTLTNFAGVTCKAKLTSPPLLDFVAEDTANLILNTQMIFYLLGSVEIEFDADIDAQTKIVYDNAHHKLSLDLKEAEITSISLNDDFDLDEASLKRINDVIKYIVQHELLHQMETVSIPLSIFDLKVPGVPETHQMPVNRVDGKIIDNSWFRAGIDLFEDTAGDFNAIQFNRTADYNMAITESTIQQVIDFWWLFTIKPHYITKSKTDQLDKVQNFVNDVIDVAERVLQVATLGAIDVDTTFCNTKMNYGATINFVKPNINILTGERFSIFDTQMGVDVWLNIKTDITTTTEVLWGLLGKSSTSAIDQTLVNVTDNIAVTLKNIEGRIYLNDQMEVMGEVEQIDVDFDFGDSFVENLTDAAVAIVKGWIIDMIKSHIHAIVLCPKVVDINIESLGYHALIAPEELITTDNEVRIALNLDIKELQKNTTPQPGFIANTHTKEVHRIYCDELDEMNEINKVGYFVLKDALNDGYDTCGKCIPWYSKR
;
A
#
# COMPACT_ATOMS: atom_id res chain seq x y z
N MET A 1 8.67 3.63 22.74
CA MET A 1 7.98 3.54 21.44
C MET A 1 9.03 3.13 20.43
N TYR A 2 8.70 2.18 19.56
CA TYR A 2 9.58 1.69 18.51
C TYR A 2 9.89 2.77 17.48
N THR A 3 9.01 3.78 17.37
CA THR A 3 9.20 4.90 16.44
C THR A 3 10.28 5.91 16.85
N GLY A 4 10.81 5.85 18.08
CA GLY A 4 11.76 6.86 18.55
C GLY A 4 11.18 8.29 18.63
N GLY A 5 9.87 8.46 18.52
CA GLY A 5 9.20 9.77 18.49
C GLY A 5 8.86 10.28 17.10
N TYR A 6 9.33 9.63 16.03
CA TYR A 6 8.88 9.92 14.66
C TYR A 6 7.44 9.45 14.42
N ASP A 7 6.79 10.02 13.40
CA ASP A 7 5.47 9.58 12.96
C ASP A 7 5.50 8.12 12.46
N ILE A 8 6.53 7.79 11.69
CA ILE A 8 6.82 6.46 11.17
C ILE A 8 8.30 6.15 11.40
N ALA A 9 8.60 4.92 11.83
CA ALA A 9 9.97 4.40 11.78
C ALA A 9 10.02 3.11 10.99
N LEU A 10 11.17 2.87 10.35
CA LEU A 10 11.41 1.69 9.54
C LEU A 10 12.83 1.14 9.70
N GLN A 11 12.98 -0.15 9.47
CA GLN A 11 14.27 -0.82 9.44
C GLN A 11 14.27 -1.90 8.35
N ILE A 12 15.25 -1.86 7.46
CA ILE A 12 15.32 -2.69 6.25
C ILE A 12 16.66 -3.40 6.21
N LYS A 13 16.62 -4.70 5.90
CA LYS A 13 17.81 -5.51 5.75
C LYS A 13 18.51 -5.23 4.41
N GLU A 14 19.83 -5.25 4.41
CA GLU A 14 20.70 -5.12 3.21
C GLU A 14 20.28 -6.07 2.08
N GLU A 15 19.83 -7.27 2.45
CA GLU A 15 19.37 -8.31 1.53
C GLU A 15 18.26 -7.83 0.59
N VAL A 16 17.37 -6.95 1.05
CA VAL A 16 16.28 -6.40 0.23
C VAL A 16 16.83 -5.56 -0.92
N PHE A 17 17.90 -4.78 -0.68
CA PHE A 17 18.58 -4.00 -1.71
C PHE A 17 19.31 -4.91 -2.71
N ASN A 18 19.93 -5.98 -2.23
CA ASN A 18 20.61 -6.96 -3.08
C ASN A 18 19.64 -7.75 -3.97
N LYS A 19 18.48 -8.16 -3.44
CA LYS A 19 17.40 -8.79 -4.24
C LYS A 19 16.92 -7.85 -5.34
N ALA A 20 16.73 -6.57 -5.02
CA ALA A 20 16.37 -5.56 -6.01
C ALA A 20 17.45 -5.40 -7.10
N LEU A 21 18.73 -5.25 -6.73
CA LEU A 21 19.84 -5.15 -7.70
C LEU A 21 19.94 -6.39 -8.60
N ALA A 22 19.76 -7.58 -8.03
CA ALA A 22 19.73 -8.82 -8.80
C ALA A 22 18.56 -8.85 -9.79
N ALA A 23 17.37 -8.42 -9.38
CA ALA A 23 16.23 -8.30 -10.28
C ALA A 23 16.53 -7.41 -11.49
N LEU A 24 17.17 -6.25 -11.27
CA LEU A 24 17.58 -5.34 -12.35
C LEU A 24 18.62 -5.99 -13.27
N TYR A 25 19.57 -6.74 -12.72
CA TYR A 25 20.55 -7.51 -13.49
C TYR A 25 19.91 -8.54 -14.40
N TYR A 26 19.00 -9.36 -13.89
CA TYR A 26 18.34 -10.39 -14.69
C TYR A 26 17.37 -9.84 -15.74
N LYS A 27 17.00 -8.55 -15.62
CA LYS A 27 16.30 -7.82 -16.69
C LYS A 27 17.21 -7.29 -17.79
N GLY A 28 18.52 -7.44 -17.67
CA GLY A 28 19.48 -6.97 -18.66
C GLY A 28 19.68 -5.47 -18.66
N LEU A 29 19.36 -4.79 -17.54
CA LEU A 29 19.50 -3.33 -17.44
C LEU A 29 20.96 -2.88 -17.35
N PHE A 30 21.88 -3.75 -16.91
CA PHE A 30 23.31 -3.44 -16.91
C PHE A 30 24.02 -3.93 -18.18
N TYR A 31 23.60 -3.40 -19.33
CA TYR A 31 24.24 -3.62 -20.62
C TYR A 31 24.30 -2.32 -21.41
N ILE A 32 25.50 -1.99 -21.90
CA ILE A 32 25.70 -0.86 -22.81
C ILE A 32 26.41 -1.32 -24.08
N LYS A 33 26.06 -0.67 -25.19
CA LYS A 33 26.79 -0.75 -26.46
C LYS A 33 26.87 0.65 -27.05
N LYS A 34 28.06 1.26 -27.02
CA LYS A 34 28.28 2.64 -27.44
C LYS A 34 29.45 2.75 -28.41
N VAL A 35 29.37 3.69 -29.35
CA VAL A 35 30.46 4.00 -30.28
C VAL A 35 31.05 5.35 -29.89
N PHE A 36 32.28 5.35 -29.39
CA PHE A 36 33.05 6.55 -29.10
C PHE A 36 33.83 6.95 -30.34
N LYS A 37 33.55 8.13 -30.91
CA LYS A 37 34.25 8.63 -32.08
C LYS A 37 35.33 9.62 -31.66
N PHE A 38 36.58 9.33 -31.98
CA PHE A 38 37.66 10.28 -31.82
C PHE A 38 37.52 11.37 -32.87
N HIS A 39 37.28 12.60 -32.42
CA HIS A 39 37.33 13.77 -33.30
C HIS A 39 38.79 14.23 -33.30
N SER A 40 39.52 13.84 -34.34
CA SER A 40 40.87 14.32 -34.59
C SER A 40 40.87 14.93 -35.98
N ASP A 41 41.16 16.23 -36.05
CA ASP A 41 41.42 16.96 -37.30
C ASP A 41 42.70 16.47 -37.99
N GLU A 42 43.44 15.54 -37.36
CA GLU A 42 44.71 14.98 -37.83
C GLU A 42 44.58 13.57 -38.43
N LEU A 43 43.39 12.97 -38.39
CA LEU A 43 43.15 11.66 -39.00
C LEU A 43 43.01 11.79 -40.53
N PRO A 44 43.82 11.07 -41.33
CA PRO A 44 43.65 11.03 -42.78
C PRO A 44 42.23 10.60 -43.18
N PRO A 45 41.65 11.15 -44.27
CA PRO A 45 40.29 10.81 -44.72
C PRO A 45 40.07 9.29 -44.96
N THR A 46 41.13 8.57 -45.27
CA THR A 46 41.12 7.10 -45.45
C THR A 46 40.96 6.32 -44.14
N LEU A 47 41.28 6.94 -42.99
CA LEU A 47 41.21 6.34 -41.65
C LEU A 47 39.98 6.79 -40.85
N THR A 48 39.18 7.72 -41.36
CA THR A 48 37.99 8.25 -40.68
C THR A 48 36.97 7.17 -40.30
N ASN A 49 36.84 6.11 -41.10
CA ASN A 49 35.97 4.96 -40.79
C ASN A 49 36.47 4.11 -39.62
N PHE A 50 37.75 4.26 -39.25
CA PHE A 50 38.42 3.57 -38.15
C PHE A 50 38.61 4.47 -36.92
N ALA A 51 38.16 5.73 -36.99
CA ALA A 51 38.24 6.72 -35.92
C ALA A 51 37.25 6.45 -34.77
N GLY A 52 36.47 5.36 -34.84
CA GLY A 52 35.52 4.96 -33.81
C GLY A 52 36.01 3.76 -33.03
N VAL A 53 35.81 3.79 -31.72
CA VAL A 53 35.93 2.63 -30.84
C VAL A 53 34.54 2.25 -30.37
N THR A 54 34.12 1.04 -30.72
CA THR A 54 32.87 0.49 -30.18
C THR A 54 33.18 -0.17 -28.85
N CYS A 55 32.54 0.30 -27.79
CA CYS A 55 32.57 -0.34 -26.49
C CYS A 55 31.27 -1.10 -26.27
N LYS A 56 31.37 -2.34 -25.81
CA LYS A 56 30.28 -3.04 -25.13
C LYS A 56 30.70 -3.22 -23.68
N ALA A 57 29.85 -2.90 -22.73
CA ALA A 57 30.08 -3.25 -21.33
C ALA A 57 28.83 -3.89 -20.75
N LYS A 58 29.02 -4.89 -19.90
CA LYS A 58 27.93 -5.52 -19.17
C LYS A 58 28.41 -5.98 -17.82
N LEU A 59 27.48 -6.23 -16.91
CA LEU A 59 27.82 -7.01 -15.71
C LEU A 59 27.89 -8.50 -16.04
N THR A 60 28.81 -9.20 -15.38
CA THR A 60 28.98 -10.67 -15.48
C THR A 60 28.27 -11.42 -14.36
N SER A 61 27.92 -10.72 -13.28
CA SER A 61 27.12 -11.22 -12.16
C SER A 61 26.24 -10.11 -11.60
N PRO A 62 25.19 -10.43 -10.83
CA PRO A 62 24.42 -9.46 -10.07
C PRO A 62 25.32 -8.52 -9.25
N PRO A 63 25.07 -7.19 -9.24
CA PRO A 63 25.74 -6.28 -8.31
C PRO A 63 25.54 -6.71 -6.87
N LEU A 64 26.55 -6.49 -6.05
CA LEU A 64 26.48 -6.72 -4.60
C LEU A 64 26.58 -5.40 -3.86
N LEU A 65 25.66 -5.15 -2.95
CA LEU A 65 25.68 -4.00 -2.04
C LEU A 65 26.00 -4.49 -0.64
N ASP A 66 27.04 -3.93 -0.04
CA ASP A 66 27.49 -4.25 1.31
C ASP A 66 27.44 -3.01 2.19
N PHE A 67 26.80 -3.14 3.34
CA PHE A 67 26.84 -2.12 4.37
C PHE A 67 28.13 -2.29 5.17
N VAL A 68 29.00 -1.28 5.10
CA VAL A 68 30.37 -1.39 5.66
C VAL A 68 30.51 -0.61 6.95
N ALA A 69 29.90 0.58 7.04
CA ALA A 69 29.94 1.48 8.19
C ALA A 69 28.72 2.41 8.18
N GLU A 70 28.56 3.24 9.23
CA GLU A 70 27.49 4.25 9.25
C GLU A 70 27.51 5.08 7.95
N ASP A 71 26.35 5.17 7.29
CA ASP A 71 26.10 5.92 6.05
C ASP A 71 26.90 5.56 4.79
N THR A 72 27.63 4.45 4.80
CA THR A 72 28.41 4.04 3.62
C THR A 72 28.08 2.62 3.20
N ALA A 73 27.63 2.49 1.95
CA ALA A 73 27.50 1.20 1.30
C ALA A 73 28.59 1.04 0.22
N ASN A 74 29.22 -0.13 0.18
CA ASN A 74 30.12 -0.52 -0.89
C ASN A 74 29.33 -1.29 -1.94
N LEU A 75 29.40 -0.85 -3.19
CA LEU A 75 28.83 -1.48 -4.36
C LEU A 75 29.95 -2.19 -5.10
N ILE A 76 29.83 -3.51 -5.21
CA ILE A 76 30.78 -4.36 -5.92
C ILE A 76 30.17 -4.74 -7.25
N LEU A 77 30.90 -4.43 -8.33
CA LEU A 77 30.49 -4.65 -9.72
C LEU A 77 31.51 -5.53 -10.42
N ASN A 78 31.03 -6.57 -11.09
CA ASN A 78 31.86 -7.40 -11.95
C ASN A 78 31.47 -7.13 -13.40
N THR A 79 32.41 -6.60 -14.16
CA THR A 79 32.15 -6.06 -15.49
C THR A 79 32.98 -6.79 -16.53
N GLN A 80 32.37 -7.08 -17.68
CA GLN A 80 33.08 -7.46 -18.90
C GLN A 80 32.95 -6.31 -19.89
N MET A 81 34.07 -5.83 -20.39
CA MET A 81 34.17 -4.74 -21.35
C MET A 81 34.87 -5.22 -22.60
N ILE A 82 34.25 -4.99 -23.75
CA ILE A 82 34.77 -5.37 -25.05
C ILE A 82 34.91 -4.10 -25.90
N PHE A 83 36.14 -3.81 -26.31
CA PHE A 83 36.49 -2.72 -27.21
C PHE A 83 36.79 -3.25 -28.61
N TYR A 84 36.09 -2.72 -29.61
CA TYR A 84 36.41 -2.94 -31.02
C TYR A 84 37.15 -1.72 -31.54
N LEU A 85 38.47 -1.85 -31.67
CA LEU A 85 39.37 -0.87 -32.26
C LEU A 85 39.49 -1.12 -33.77
N LEU A 86 39.68 -0.05 -34.55
CA LEU A 86 39.92 -0.13 -36.00
C LEU A 86 38.89 -1.01 -36.74
N GLY A 87 37.65 -1.04 -36.26
CA GLY A 87 36.54 -1.78 -36.87
C GLY A 87 36.54 -3.30 -36.68
N SER A 88 37.64 -3.92 -36.23
CA SER A 88 37.72 -5.40 -36.11
C SER A 88 38.68 -5.95 -35.06
N VAL A 89 39.50 -5.12 -34.42
CA VAL A 89 40.40 -5.58 -33.35
C VAL A 89 39.63 -5.59 -32.04
N GLU A 90 39.39 -6.78 -31.51
CA GLU A 90 38.69 -7.01 -30.25
C GLU A 90 39.68 -7.05 -29.10
N ILE A 91 39.43 -6.23 -28.08
CA ILE A 91 40.14 -6.27 -26.80
C ILE A 91 39.08 -6.41 -25.71
N GLU A 92 39.21 -7.45 -24.91
CA GLU A 92 38.31 -7.78 -23.81
C GLU A 92 39.00 -7.50 -22.49
N PHE A 93 38.25 -6.96 -21.52
CA PHE A 93 38.69 -6.72 -20.16
C PHE A 93 37.61 -7.20 -19.20
N ASP A 94 37.99 -8.07 -18.28
CA ASP A 94 37.22 -8.39 -17.10
C ASP A 94 37.73 -7.56 -15.92
N ALA A 95 36.84 -6.80 -15.30
CA ALA A 95 37.19 -5.91 -14.20
C ALA A 95 36.24 -6.08 -13.01
N ASP A 96 36.84 -6.21 -11.83
CA ASP A 96 36.18 -6.08 -10.54
C ASP A 96 36.29 -4.62 -10.08
N ILE A 97 35.16 -4.01 -9.73
CA ILE A 97 35.07 -2.58 -9.42
C ILE A 97 34.39 -2.41 -8.07
N ASP A 98 35.06 -1.70 -7.17
CA ASP A 98 34.49 -1.23 -5.91
C ASP A 98 34.07 0.23 -6.05
N ALA A 99 32.83 0.54 -5.66
CA ALA A 99 32.31 1.89 -5.63
C ALA A 99 31.59 2.19 -4.31
N GLN A 100 31.76 3.39 -3.78
CA GLN A 100 30.98 3.85 -2.64
C GLN A 100 29.69 4.49 -3.12
N THR A 101 28.57 4.11 -2.51
CA THR A 101 27.24 4.65 -2.80
C THR A 101 26.49 4.91 -1.49
N LYS A 102 25.36 5.61 -1.60
CA LYS A 102 24.51 6.02 -0.48
C LYS A 102 23.06 5.73 -0.78
N ILE A 103 22.28 5.55 0.28
CA ILE A 103 20.82 5.49 0.20
C ILE A 103 20.31 6.92 0.41
N VAL A 104 19.49 7.42 -0.51
CA VAL A 104 18.97 8.80 -0.53
C VAL A 104 17.45 8.80 -0.55
N TYR A 105 16.85 9.80 0.07
CA TYR A 105 15.40 10.04 -0.02
C TYR A 105 15.12 11.23 -0.95
N ASP A 106 14.33 10.99 -1.98
CA ASP A 106 13.83 11.98 -2.90
C ASP A 106 12.51 12.56 -2.38
N ASN A 107 12.58 13.76 -1.81
CA ASN A 107 11.42 14.50 -1.30
C ASN A 107 10.38 14.82 -2.39
N ALA A 108 10.79 15.01 -3.66
CA ALA A 108 9.87 15.41 -4.72
C ALA A 108 9.01 14.25 -5.21
N HIS A 109 9.55 13.02 -5.16
CA HIS A 109 8.87 11.81 -5.61
C HIS A 109 8.47 10.88 -4.46
N HIS A 110 8.79 11.24 -3.21
CA HIS A 110 8.58 10.45 -1.99
C HIS A 110 9.20 9.04 -2.04
N LYS A 111 10.44 8.94 -2.52
CA LYS A 111 11.11 7.65 -2.76
C LYS A 111 12.43 7.52 -2.04
N LEU A 112 12.67 6.36 -1.42
CA LEU A 112 13.99 5.98 -0.94
C LEU A 112 14.68 5.16 -2.03
N SER A 113 15.89 5.54 -2.43
CA SER A 113 16.63 4.88 -3.51
C SER A 113 18.12 4.75 -3.20
N LEU A 114 18.79 3.83 -3.89
CA LEU A 114 20.25 3.77 -3.91
C LEU A 114 20.76 4.72 -4.98
N ASP A 115 21.64 5.64 -4.62
CA ASP A 115 22.22 6.61 -5.55
C ASP A 115 23.39 5.98 -6.32
N LEU A 116 23.06 5.30 -7.41
CA LEU A 116 24.05 4.72 -8.33
C LEU A 116 24.74 5.78 -9.19
N LYS A 117 24.10 6.94 -9.40
CA LYS A 117 24.62 7.98 -10.28
C LYS A 117 25.82 8.68 -9.67
N GLU A 118 25.70 9.04 -8.39
CA GLU A 118 26.77 9.68 -7.63
C GLU A 118 27.70 8.65 -6.96
N ALA A 119 27.65 7.38 -7.37
CA ALA A 119 28.54 6.36 -6.85
C ALA A 119 30.00 6.66 -7.23
N GLU A 120 30.87 6.67 -6.22
CA GLU A 120 32.30 6.97 -6.38
C GLU A 120 33.09 5.68 -6.54
N ILE A 121 33.64 5.44 -7.74
CA ILE A 121 34.53 4.30 -7.97
C ILE A 121 35.83 4.49 -7.20
N THR A 122 36.04 3.64 -6.18
CA THR A 122 37.19 3.64 -5.29
C THR A 122 38.33 2.75 -5.78
N SER A 123 38.01 1.64 -6.46
CA SER A 123 39.00 0.67 -6.92
C SER A 123 38.56 0.03 -8.25
N ILE A 124 39.53 -0.33 -9.09
CA ILE A 124 39.34 -1.13 -10.30
C ILE A 124 40.48 -2.15 -10.33
N SER A 125 40.13 -3.44 -10.37
CA SER A 125 41.07 -4.55 -10.53
C SER A 125 40.77 -5.25 -11.85
N LEU A 126 41.76 -5.29 -12.74
CA LEU A 126 41.69 -6.08 -13.98
C LEU A 126 42.03 -7.53 -13.65
N ASN A 127 41.19 -8.46 -14.10
CA ASN A 127 41.37 -9.89 -13.88
C ASN A 127 42.25 -10.54 -14.97
N ASP A 128 42.52 -9.81 -16.06
CA ASP A 128 43.30 -10.28 -17.18
C ASP A 128 44.81 -10.01 -17.03
N ASP A 129 45.62 -10.99 -17.41
CA ASP A 129 47.08 -10.87 -17.49
C ASP A 129 47.50 -10.09 -18.75
N PHE A 130 47.44 -8.77 -18.67
CA PHE A 130 48.01 -7.90 -19.69
C PHE A 130 49.42 -7.42 -19.30
N ASP A 131 50.42 -7.68 -20.16
CA ASP A 131 51.77 -7.12 -20.02
C ASP A 131 51.78 -5.65 -20.49
N LEU A 132 51.15 -4.79 -19.70
CA LEU A 132 51.03 -3.36 -19.94
C LEU A 132 51.86 -2.58 -18.93
N ASP A 133 52.50 -1.51 -19.39
CA ASP A 133 53.18 -0.58 -18.51
C ASP A 133 52.16 0.19 -17.62
N GLU A 134 52.63 0.69 -16.47
CA GLU A 134 51.79 1.39 -15.50
C GLU A 134 51.01 2.59 -16.10
N ALA A 135 51.58 3.30 -17.08
CA ALA A 135 50.90 4.44 -17.68
C ALA A 135 49.76 4.01 -18.60
N SER A 136 49.93 2.90 -19.32
CA SER A 136 48.88 2.27 -20.13
C SER A 136 47.76 1.71 -19.25
N LEU A 137 48.10 0.98 -18.17
CA LEU A 137 47.13 0.47 -17.20
C LEU A 137 46.31 1.59 -16.56
N LYS A 138 46.96 2.68 -16.14
CA LYS A 138 46.27 3.84 -15.57
C LYS A 138 45.25 4.44 -16.56
N ARG A 139 45.62 4.60 -17.83
CA ARG A 139 44.71 5.12 -18.85
C ARG A 139 43.53 4.19 -19.12
N ILE A 140 43.77 2.89 -19.12
CA ILE A 140 42.69 1.90 -19.26
C ILE A 140 41.75 2.00 -18.06
N ASN A 141 42.27 2.06 -16.84
CA ASN A 141 41.46 2.26 -15.64
C ASN A 141 40.65 3.56 -15.69
N ASP A 142 41.22 4.67 -16.18
CA ASP A 142 40.48 5.93 -16.36
C ASP A 142 39.33 5.79 -17.37
N VAL A 143 39.55 5.06 -18.47
CA VAL A 143 38.51 4.78 -19.49
C VAL A 143 37.41 3.88 -18.92
N ILE A 144 37.78 2.82 -18.22
CA ILE A 144 36.84 1.91 -17.54
C ILE A 144 36.01 2.69 -16.52
N LYS A 145 36.66 3.49 -15.68
CA LYS A 145 36.01 4.34 -14.69
C LYS A 145 34.97 5.24 -15.35
N TYR A 146 35.33 5.92 -16.44
CA TYR A 146 34.41 6.77 -17.19
C TYR A 146 33.20 6.00 -17.73
N ILE A 147 33.43 4.85 -18.37
CA ILE A 147 32.36 4.05 -18.97
C ILE A 147 31.41 3.53 -17.89
N VAL A 148 31.94 3.02 -16.78
CA VAL A 148 31.12 2.47 -15.71
C VAL A 148 30.33 3.58 -15.02
N GLN A 149 30.97 4.69 -14.65
CA GLN A 149 30.32 5.78 -13.93
C GLN A 149 29.29 6.53 -14.81
N HIS A 150 29.66 6.90 -16.03
CA HIS A 150 28.82 7.78 -16.86
C HIS A 150 27.93 7.05 -17.86
N GLU A 151 28.17 5.78 -18.17
CA GLU A 151 27.37 5.04 -19.15
C GLU A 151 26.61 3.89 -18.49
N LEU A 152 27.25 3.07 -17.65
CA LEU A 152 26.60 1.93 -17.03
C LEU A 152 25.73 2.33 -15.84
N LEU A 153 26.32 3.03 -14.86
CA LEU A 153 25.62 3.43 -13.63
C LEU A 153 24.68 4.62 -13.86
N HIS A 154 25.07 5.60 -14.67
CA HIS A 154 24.21 6.74 -14.99
C HIS A 154 22.93 6.36 -15.77
N GLN A 155 22.95 5.27 -16.57
CA GLN A 155 21.72 4.74 -17.17
C GLN A 155 20.72 4.22 -16.13
N MET A 156 21.20 3.96 -14.91
CA MET A 156 20.37 3.53 -13.78
C MET A 156 19.79 4.69 -12.98
N GLU A 157 20.02 5.97 -13.35
CA GLU A 157 19.34 7.14 -12.75
C GLU A 157 17.81 6.98 -12.72
N THR A 158 17.26 6.32 -13.75
CA THR A 158 15.81 6.09 -13.89
C THR A 158 15.33 4.82 -13.20
N VAL A 159 16.26 4.01 -12.68
CA VAL A 159 15.94 2.76 -12.02
C VAL A 159 15.81 3.04 -10.53
N SER A 160 14.59 3.44 -10.15
CA SER A 160 14.17 3.40 -8.76
C SER A 160 14.50 2.00 -8.26
N ILE A 161 15.49 1.85 -7.36
CA ILE A 161 15.51 0.66 -6.53
C ILE A 161 14.12 0.62 -5.91
N PRO A 162 13.37 -0.47 -6.11
CA PRO A 162 11.94 -0.53 -5.90
C PRO A 162 11.70 -0.80 -4.43
N LEU A 163 12.13 0.16 -3.64
CA LEU A 163 11.75 0.36 -2.27
C LEU A 163 11.08 1.73 -2.25
N SER A 164 10.00 1.87 -3.03
CA SER A 164 8.98 2.88 -2.74
C SER A 164 8.33 2.45 -1.43
N ILE A 165 9.06 2.63 -0.33
CA ILE A 165 8.55 2.31 1.00
C ILE A 165 7.44 3.32 1.38
N PHE A 166 7.26 4.37 0.57
CA PHE A 166 6.29 5.43 0.80
C PHE A 166 5.59 5.85 -0.51
N ASP A 167 4.86 4.93 -1.13
CA ASP A 167 3.71 5.40 -1.92
C ASP A 167 2.62 5.79 -0.92
N LEU A 168 2.66 7.04 -0.44
CA LEU A 168 1.69 7.60 0.51
C LEU A 168 0.30 7.83 -0.11
N LYS A 169 -0.01 7.11 -1.20
CA LYS A 169 -1.35 7.06 -1.76
C LYS A 169 -2.28 6.46 -0.72
N VAL A 170 -3.23 7.27 -0.28
CA VAL A 170 -4.30 6.83 0.61
C VAL A 170 -5.49 6.41 -0.25
N PRO A 171 -6.00 5.17 -0.13
CA PRO A 171 -7.13 4.70 -0.91
C PRO A 171 -8.34 5.63 -0.88
N GLY A 172 -8.83 6.03 -2.06
CA GLY A 172 -9.99 6.93 -2.20
C GLY A 172 -9.66 8.43 -2.14
N VAL A 173 -8.40 8.80 -1.95
CA VAL A 173 -7.91 10.17 -2.12
C VAL A 173 -7.40 10.35 -3.56
N PRO A 174 -7.77 11.44 -4.28
CA PRO A 174 -7.25 11.72 -5.62
C PRO A 174 -5.74 11.92 -5.64
N GLU A 175 -5.06 11.52 -6.73
CA GLU A 175 -3.61 11.69 -6.87
C GLU A 175 -3.13 13.15 -6.82
N THR A 176 -4.04 14.13 -6.98
CA THR A 176 -3.75 15.56 -6.79
C THR A 176 -3.46 15.93 -5.34
N HIS A 177 -3.81 15.07 -4.38
CA HIS A 177 -3.58 15.25 -2.95
C HIS A 177 -2.65 14.15 -2.45
N GLN A 178 -1.38 14.50 -2.26
CA GLN A 178 -0.38 13.60 -1.66
C GLN A 178 -0.23 13.94 -0.18
N MET A 179 -0.03 12.90 0.64
CA MET A 179 0.26 13.11 2.05
C MET A 179 1.63 13.79 2.18
N PRO A 180 1.75 14.87 2.98
CA PRO A 180 3.01 15.57 3.13
C PRO A 180 4.06 14.66 3.80
N VAL A 181 5.33 14.89 3.41
CA VAL A 181 6.50 14.38 4.13
C VAL A 181 7.36 15.59 4.45
N ASN A 182 7.45 15.90 5.73
CA ASN A 182 8.18 17.06 6.20
C ASN A 182 9.67 16.76 6.39
N ARG A 183 10.01 15.60 6.96
CA ARG A 183 11.40 15.19 7.18
C ARG A 183 11.55 13.68 7.07
N VAL A 184 12.69 13.26 6.53
CA VAL A 184 13.16 11.87 6.56
C VAL A 184 14.60 11.87 7.05
N ASP A 185 14.84 11.21 8.17
CA ASP A 185 16.18 10.90 8.65
C ASP A 185 16.45 9.44 8.34
N GLY A 186 17.47 9.14 7.55
CA GLY A 186 17.79 7.78 7.14
C GLY A 186 19.29 7.52 7.17
N LYS A 187 19.69 6.41 7.79
CA LYS A 187 21.09 5.97 7.81
C LYS A 187 21.25 4.46 7.82
N ILE A 188 22.38 4.01 7.27
CA ILE A 188 22.89 2.66 7.51
C ILE A 188 23.38 2.63 8.96
N ILE A 189 22.86 1.71 9.77
CA ILE A 189 23.17 1.64 11.21
C ILE A 189 24.21 0.58 11.54
N ASP A 190 24.38 -0.42 10.68
CA ASP A 190 25.43 -1.44 10.77
C ASP A 190 25.56 -2.21 9.44
N ASN A 191 26.30 -3.31 9.47
CA ASN A 191 26.59 -4.18 8.33
C ASN A 191 25.42 -5.05 7.82
N SER A 192 24.19 -4.74 8.22
CA SER A 192 23.02 -5.51 7.81
C SER A 192 21.75 -4.68 7.70
N TRP A 193 21.69 -3.52 8.35
CA TRP A 193 20.45 -2.76 8.49
C TRP A 193 20.59 -1.30 8.06
N PHE A 194 19.64 -0.88 7.24
CA PHE A 194 19.27 0.51 7.04
C PHE A 194 18.10 0.86 7.96
N ARG A 195 18.05 2.08 8.46
CA ARG A 195 16.97 2.58 9.30
C ARG A 195 16.54 3.97 8.83
N ALA A 196 15.25 4.26 8.90
CA ALA A 196 14.76 5.62 8.76
C ALA A 196 13.68 5.99 9.80
N GLY A 197 13.64 7.26 10.17
CA GLY A 197 12.57 7.93 10.90
C GLY A 197 11.96 9.01 10.02
N ILE A 198 10.64 9.11 10.01
CA ILE A 198 9.88 9.92 9.06
C ILE A 198 8.84 10.73 9.81
N ASP A 199 8.77 12.01 9.45
CA ASP A 199 7.79 12.97 9.90
C ASP A 199 6.94 13.40 8.71
N LEU A 200 5.63 13.24 8.82
CA LEU A 200 4.69 13.47 7.72
C LEU A 200 4.20 14.91 7.69
N PHE A 201 3.41 15.30 8.69
CA PHE A 201 2.68 16.58 8.70
C PHE A 201 3.45 17.69 9.42
N GLU A 202 4.08 17.36 10.55
CA GLU A 202 4.81 18.29 11.41
C GLU A 202 6.17 17.70 11.78
N ASP A 203 7.17 18.53 12.08
CA ASP A 203 8.45 18.04 12.60
C ASP A 203 8.25 17.63 14.08
N THR A 204 8.27 16.32 14.33
CA THR A 204 8.11 15.76 15.68
C THR A 204 9.41 15.84 16.51
N ALA A 205 10.53 16.18 15.88
CA ALA A 205 11.87 16.15 16.47
C ALA A 205 12.23 14.79 17.11
N GLY A 206 11.82 13.68 16.46
CA GLY A 206 12.14 12.32 16.90
C GLY A 206 13.64 12.05 17.15
N ASP A 207 13.93 11.10 18.05
CA ASP A 207 15.28 10.61 18.32
C ASP A 207 15.57 9.34 17.52
N PHE A 208 16.38 9.51 16.47
CA PHE A 208 16.76 8.42 15.56
C PHE A 208 17.40 7.22 16.28
N ASN A 209 18.14 7.48 17.37
CA ASN A 209 18.82 6.43 18.12
C ASN A 209 17.86 5.64 19.02
N ALA A 210 16.69 6.22 19.34
CA ALA A 210 15.65 5.57 20.13
C ALA A 210 14.77 4.62 19.30
N ILE A 211 14.87 4.62 17.97
CA ILE A 211 14.22 3.63 17.10
C ILE A 211 14.85 2.25 17.39
N GLN A 212 14.02 1.25 17.70
CA GLN A 212 14.50 -0.10 18.00
C GLN A 212 13.54 -1.14 17.43
N PHE A 213 13.99 -1.99 16.51
CA PHE A 213 13.23 -3.12 16.00
C PHE A 213 13.89 -4.45 16.33
N ASN A 214 13.09 -5.50 16.45
CA ASN A 214 13.59 -6.86 16.47
C ASN A 214 14.10 -7.21 15.07
N ARG A 215 15.30 -7.77 14.97
CA ARG A 215 16.00 -8.03 13.69
C ARG A 215 15.63 -9.40 13.10
N THR A 216 14.34 -9.75 13.11
CA THR A 216 13.86 -11.08 12.69
C THR A 216 13.37 -11.11 11.25
N ALA A 217 12.71 -10.04 10.79
CA ALA A 217 12.18 -9.93 9.44
C ALA A 217 12.96 -8.96 8.55
N ASP A 218 12.94 -9.16 7.23
CA ASP A 218 13.67 -8.32 6.26
C ASP A 218 13.25 -6.83 6.28
N TYR A 219 12.00 -6.56 6.65
CA TYR A 219 11.44 -5.22 6.75
C TYR A 219 10.62 -5.08 8.03
N ASN A 220 10.85 -4.00 8.76
CA ASN A 220 10.12 -3.67 9.97
C ASN A 220 9.63 -2.22 9.89
N MET A 221 8.38 -1.98 10.30
CA MET A 221 7.76 -0.66 10.38
C MET A 221 7.02 -0.50 11.70
N ALA A 222 7.03 0.73 12.22
CA ALA A 222 6.15 1.15 13.30
C ALA A 222 5.50 2.49 12.94
N ILE A 223 4.23 2.66 13.29
CA ILE A 223 3.47 3.90 13.12
C ILE A 223 2.73 4.22 14.43
N THR A 224 2.77 5.48 14.85
CA THR A 224 2.11 5.90 16.10
C THR A 224 0.61 6.06 15.92
N GLU A 225 -0.16 5.91 17.01
CA GLU A 225 -1.60 6.20 17.02
C GLU A 225 -1.90 7.65 16.58
N SER A 226 -1.09 8.61 17.04
CA SER A 226 -1.21 10.02 16.62
C SER A 226 -1.08 10.16 15.11
N THR A 227 -0.10 9.49 14.51
CA THR A 227 0.07 9.46 13.06
C THR A 227 -1.12 8.83 12.36
N ILE A 228 -1.63 7.71 12.88
CA ILE A 228 -2.82 7.05 12.30
C ILE A 228 -4.01 8.01 12.34
N GLN A 229 -4.20 8.77 13.42
CA GLN A 229 -5.25 9.77 13.49
C GLN A 229 -5.04 10.88 12.45
N GLN A 230 -3.81 11.34 12.22
CA GLN A 230 -3.50 12.31 11.15
C GLN A 230 -3.76 11.74 9.75
N VAL A 231 -3.49 10.45 9.51
CA VAL A 231 -3.83 9.77 8.25
C VAL A 231 -5.34 9.73 8.04
N ILE A 232 -6.12 9.42 9.08
CA ILE A 232 -7.58 9.46 9.04
C ILE A 232 -8.09 10.89 8.76
N ASP A 233 -7.49 11.89 9.40
CA ASP A 233 -7.83 13.30 9.20
C ASP A 233 -7.59 13.74 7.76
N PHE A 234 -6.42 13.37 7.20
CA PHE A 234 -6.09 13.62 5.81
C PHE A 234 -7.06 12.91 4.85
N TRP A 235 -7.35 11.63 5.08
CA TRP A 235 -8.29 10.86 4.29
C TRP A 235 -9.68 11.49 4.31
N TRP A 236 -10.18 11.86 5.49
CA TRP A 236 -11.49 12.48 5.66
C TRP A 236 -11.58 13.84 4.94
N LEU A 237 -10.49 14.60 4.85
CA LEU A 237 -10.50 15.90 4.17
C LEU A 237 -10.52 15.78 2.65
N PHE A 238 -9.86 14.77 2.07
CA PHE A 238 -9.61 14.70 0.63
C PHE A 238 -10.26 13.51 -0.09
N THR A 239 -10.94 12.62 0.62
CA THR A 239 -11.62 11.48 0.01
C THR A 239 -12.72 11.91 -0.95
N ILE A 240 -12.87 11.19 -2.07
CA ILE A 240 -13.99 11.38 -3.01
C ILE A 240 -15.28 10.70 -2.52
N LYS A 241 -15.19 9.87 -1.48
CA LYS A 241 -16.35 9.18 -0.94
C LYS A 241 -17.23 10.20 -0.19
N PRO A 242 -18.55 10.24 -0.45
CA PRO A 242 -19.42 11.14 0.27
C PRO A 242 -19.45 10.77 1.77
N HIS A 243 -19.36 11.77 2.65
CA HIS A 243 -19.56 11.58 4.10
C HIS A 243 -21.04 11.50 4.48
N TYR A 244 -21.92 11.20 3.52
CA TYR A 244 -23.33 11.06 3.75
C TYR A 244 -23.90 9.96 2.89
N ILE A 245 -24.98 9.36 3.38
CA ILE A 245 -25.79 8.42 2.61
C ILE A 245 -27.25 8.81 2.72
N THR A 246 -27.96 8.75 1.59
CA THR A 246 -29.41 8.98 1.52
C THR A 246 -30.06 7.76 0.91
N LYS A 247 -31.01 7.15 1.63
CA LYS A 247 -31.85 6.07 1.10
C LYS A 247 -33.32 6.33 1.44
N SER A 248 -34.19 5.74 0.63
CA SER A 248 -35.63 5.70 0.89
C SER A 248 -36.19 4.33 0.53
N LYS A 249 -37.24 3.91 1.23
CA LYS A 249 -37.94 2.65 1.01
C LYS A 249 -39.44 2.90 1.04
N THR A 250 -40.16 2.16 0.20
CA THR A 250 -41.61 2.10 0.21
C THR A 250 -42.03 0.68 0.53
N ASP A 251 -42.73 0.50 1.64
CA ASP A 251 -43.35 -0.78 2.00
C ASP A 251 -44.86 -0.70 1.81
N GLN A 252 -45.44 -1.74 1.18
CA GLN A 252 -46.89 -1.95 1.20
C GLN A 252 -47.26 -2.71 2.45
N LEU A 253 -48.23 -2.19 3.19
CA LEU A 253 -48.71 -2.81 4.41
C LEU A 253 -49.94 -3.66 4.07
N ASP A 254 -49.75 -4.91 3.62
CA ASP A 254 -50.87 -5.79 3.20
C ASP A 254 -51.79 -6.21 4.36
N LYS A 255 -51.31 -6.12 5.60
CA LYS A 255 -52.08 -6.34 6.83
C LYS A 255 -52.24 -5.03 7.60
N VAL A 256 -52.88 -4.06 6.95
CA VAL A 256 -53.18 -2.72 7.49
C VAL A 256 -53.84 -2.78 8.86
N GLN A 257 -54.69 -3.77 9.15
CA GLN A 257 -55.43 -3.83 10.42
C GLN A 257 -54.53 -3.85 11.65
N ASN A 258 -53.41 -4.59 11.69
CA ASN A 258 -52.58 -4.60 12.91
C ASN A 258 -51.76 -3.31 13.07
N PHE A 259 -51.17 -2.80 11.98
CA PHE A 259 -50.36 -1.58 12.04
C PHE A 259 -51.22 -0.31 12.23
N VAL A 260 -52.41 -0.24 11.62
CA VAL A 260 -53.35 0.89 11.80
C VAL A 260 -54.15 0.78 13.10
N ASN A 261 -54.45 -0.44 13.59
CA ASN A 261 -54.97 -0.61 14.95
C ASN A 261 -53.93 -0.32 16.03
N ASP A 262 -52.64 -0.28 15.70
CA ASP A 262 -51.61 0.20 16.62
C ASP A 262 -51.52 1.74 16.56
N VAL A 263 -51.71 2.37 15.40
CA VAL A 263 -51.78 3.84 15.23
C VAL A 263 -53.21 4.37 15.50
N ILE A 264 -53.74 4.08 16.70
CA ILE A 264 -55.14 4.33 17.11
C ILE A 264 -55.54 5.82 17.01
N ASP A 265 -54.65 6.74 17.40
CA ASP A 265 -54.98 8.17 17.47
C ASP A 265 -55.15 8.83 16.10
N VAL A 266 -54.55 8.28 15.05
CA VAL A 266 -54.67 8.81 13.68
C VAL A 266 -55.94 8.31 13.00
N ALA A 267 -56.32 7.05 13.25
CA ALA A 267 -57.55 6.48 12.72
C ALA A 267 -58.79 7.23 13.23
N GLU A 268 -58.83 7.63 14.50
CA GLU A 268 -59.94 8.41 15.07
C GLU A 268 -60.08 9.81 14.45
N ARG A 269 -58.96 10.53 14.22
CA ARG A 269 -58.97 11.85 13.55
C ARG A 269 -59.45 11.76 12.11
N VAL A 270 -59.05 10.70 11.41
CA VAL A 270 -59.40 10.46 10.01
C VAL A 270 -60.85 9.99 9.88
N LEU A 271 -61.35 9.16 10.81
CA LEU A 271 -62.76 8.80 10.90
C LEU A 271 -63.62 10.04 11.15
N GLN A 272 -63.21 10.99 12.01
CA GLN A 272 -63.96 12.24 12.22
C GLN A 272 -64.04 13.11 10.95
N VAL A 273 -62.97 13.16 10.15
CA VAL A 273 -62.95 13.92 8.88
C VAL A 273 -63.72 13.21 7.77
N ALA A 274 -63.58 11.89 7.65
CA ALA A 274 -64.19 11.09 6.59
C ALA A 274 -65.69 10.83 6.80
N THR A 275 -66.15 10.76 8.05
CA THR A 275 -67.56 10.47 8.36
C THR A 275 -68.46 11.70 8.38
N LEU A 276 -67.91 12.93 8.43
CA LEU A 276 -68.67 14.21 8.47
C LEU A 276 -69.86 14.22 9.47
N GLY A 277 -69.84 13.38 10.51
CA GLY A 277 -70.94 13.23 11.48
C GLY A 277 -72.09 12.27 11.10
N ALA A 278 -71.91 11.37 10.12
CA ALA A 278 -72.89 10.34 9.76
C ALA A 278 -72.89 9.14 10.73
N ILE A 279 -74.07 8.55 10.97
CA ILE A 279 -74.37 7.60 12.07
C ILE A 279 -74.02 6.14 11.73
N ASP A 280 -73.88 5.75 10.46
CA ASP A 280 -73.44 4.40 10.06
C ASP A 280 -72.56 4.46 8.80
N VAL A 281 -71.27 4.19 8.96
CA VAL A 281 -70.27 4.21 7.88
C VAL A 281 -69.31 3.03 8.05
N ASP A 282 -69.35 2.07 7.13
CA ASP A 282 -68.32 1.04 7.04
C ASP A 282 -67.07 1.64 6.38
N THR A 283 -65.96 1.68 7.13
CA THR A 283 -64.69 2.24 6.67
C THR A 283 -63.66 1.14 6.48
N THR A 284 -63.08 1.04 5.28
CA THR A 284 -62.00 0.11 4.96
C THR A 284 -60.77 0.87 4.49
N PHE A 285 -59.62 0.59 5.09
CA PHE A 285 -58.33 1.10 4.65
C PHE A 285 -57.75 0.16 3.59
N CYS A 286 -57.37 0.71 2.44
CA CYS A 286 -56.83 -0.02 1.30
C CYS A 286 -55.52 0.62 0.85
N ASN A 287 -54.63 -0.18 0.23
CA ASN A 287 -53.43 0.32 -0.47
C ASN A 287 -52.53 1.22 0.40
N THR A 288 -52.40 0.93 1.69
CA THR A 288 -51.56 1.70 2.61
C THR A 288 -50.09 1.54 2.25
N LYS A 289 -49.42 2.66 2.00
CA LYS A 289 -48.00 2.74 1.65
C LYS A 289 -47.26 3.54 2.70
N MET A 290 -46.19 2.95 3.21
CA MET A 290 -45.25 3.61 4.11
C MET A 290 -44.01 3.99 3.33
N ASN A 291 -43.84 5.29 3.06
CA ASN A 291 -42.65 5.84 2.43
C ASN A 291 -41.76 6.45 3.50
N TYR A 292 -40.57 5.91 3.69
CA TYR A 292 -39.64 6.43 4.68
C TYR A 292 -38.25 6.53 4.09
N GLY A 293 -37.45 7.40 4.65
CA GLY A 293 -36.05 7.51 4.28
C GLY A 293 -35.25 8.24 5.34
N ALA A 294 -33.95 8.18 5.16
CA ALA A 294 -33.01 8.85 6.03
C ALA A 294 -31.82 9.36 5.23
N THR A 295 -31.29 10.49 5.67
CA THR A 295 -29.99 11.02 5.29
C THR A 295 -29.11 11.01 6.52
N ILE A 296 -28.05 10.20 6.50
CA ILE A 296 -27.07 10.12 7.59
C ILE A 296 -25.85 10.92 7.16
N ASN A 297 -25.43 11.85 8.00
CA ASN A 297 -24.17 12.58 7.85
C ASN A 297 -23.15 11.97 8.80
N PHE A 298 -22.18 11.25 8.28
CA PHE A 298 -21.13 10.63 9.09
C PHE A 298 -20.17 11.69 9.60
N VAL A 299 -19.66 11.46 10.81
CA VAL A 299 -18.59 12.24 11.42
C VAL A 299 -17.27 11.51 11.29
N LYS A 300 -16.18 12.28 11.25
CA LYS A 300 -14.82 11.74 11.21
C LYS A 300 -14.60 10.82 12.42
N PRO A 301 -14.12 9.59 12.24
CA PRO A 301 -13.82 8.71 13.36
C PRO A 301 -12.58 9.20 14.11
N ASN A 302 -12.64 9.20 15.44
CA ASN A 302 -11.45 9.24 16.29
C ASN A 302 -11.20 7.82 16.79
N ILE A 303 -9.96 7.36 16.75
CA ILE A 303 -9.63 5.97 17.10
C ILE A 303 -8.65 5.88 18.26
N ASN A 304 -8.74 4.80 19.03
CA ASN A 304 -7.69 4.37 19.94
C ASN A 304 -7.25 2.96 19.55
N ILE A 305 -5.95 2.75 19.45
CA ILE A 305 -5.32 1.46 19.21
C ILE A 305 -5.31 0.67 20.53
N LEU A 306 -5.68 -0.59 20.44
CA LEU A 306 -5.74 -1.51 21.57
C LEU A 306 -4.77 -2.67 21.31
N THR A 307 -4.24 -3.29 22.36
CA THR A 307 -3.45 -4.51 22.22
C THR A 307 -4.23 -5.63 21.55
N GLY A 308 -3.51 -6.52 20.85
CA GLY A 308 -4.11 -7.73 20.25
C GLY A 308 -4.79 -7.49 18.91
N GLU A 309 -4.22 -6.59 18.10
CA GLU A 309 -4.70 -6.26 16.75
C GLU A 309 -6.11 -5.65 16.76
N ARG A 310 -6.38 -4.80 17.77
CA ARG A 310 -7.69 -4.21 18.01
C ARG A 310 -7.64 -2.69 17.93
N PHE A 311 -8.78 -2.08 17.64
CA PHE A 311 -8.99 -0.66 17.80
C PHE A 311 -10.42 -0.38 18.28
N SER A 312 -10.62 0.79 18.85
CA SER A 312 -11.94 1.33 19.19
C SER A 312 -12.16 2.68 18.52
N ILE A 313 -13.41 3.02 18.22
CA ILE A 313 -13.78 4.35 17.72
C ILE A 313 -14.60 5.07 18.78
N PHE A 314 -14.28 6.34 19.03
CA PHE A 314 -14.95 7.19 20.01
C PHE A 314 -15.41 8.54 19.40
N ASP A 315 -16.21 9.28 20.16
CA ASP A 315 -16.80 10.58 19.78
C ASP A 315 -17.62 10.55 18.47
N THR A 316 -18.46 9.53 18.33
CA THR A 316 -19.25 9.23 17.13
C THR A 316 -20.72 9.61 17.28
N GLN A 317 -20.99 10.86 17.65
CA GLN A 317 -22.34 11.42 17.61
C GLN A 317 -22.60 12.05 16.23
N MET A 318 -23.69 11.65 15.57
CA MET A 318 -24.07 12.11 14.25
C MET A 318 -25.54 12.53 14.16
N GLY A 319 -25.82 13.47 13.26
CA GLY A 319 -27.19 13.88 12.93
C GLY A 319 -27.76 13.04 11.79
N VAL A 320 -28.98 12.55 11.96
CA VAL A 320 -29.71 11.80 10.94
C VAL A 320 -31.02 12.50 10.63
N ASP A 321 -31.17 12.96 9.40
CA ASP A 321 -32.44 13.50 8.91
C ASP A 321 -33.34 12.34 8.51
N VAL A 322 -34.45 12.13 9.22
CA VAL A 322 -35.41 11.04 8.95
C VAL A 322 -36.72 11.63 8.48
N TRP A 323 -37.31 11.03 7.46
CA TRP A 323 -38.68 11.34 7.03
C TRP A 323 -39.52 10.08 6.92
N LEU A 324 -40.79 10.20 7.28
CA LEU A 324 -41.80 9.16 7.19
C LEU A 324 -43.11 9.75 6.70
N ASN A 325 -43.66 9.14 5.66
CA ASN A 325 -44.92 9.53 5.05
C ASN A 325 -45.78 8.28 4.84
N ILE A 326 -46.90 8.19 5.56
CA ILE A 326 -47.86 7.10 5.44
C ILE A 326 -49.10 7.61 4.70
N LYS A 327 -49.38 7.00 3.54
CA LYS A 327 -50.59 7.29 2.74
C LYS A 327 -51.47 6.07 2.66
N THR A 328 -52.78 6.28 2.64
CA THR A 328 -53.77 5.21 2.55
C THR A 328 -54.94 5.67 1.69
N ASP A 329 -55.56 4.72 0.99
CA ASP A 329 -56.83 4.93 0.32
C ASP A 329 -57.95 4.49 1.26
N ILE A 330 -58.82 5.40 1.65
CA ILE A 330 -59.93 5.12 2.54
C ILE A 330 -61.19 4.92 1.72
N THR A 331 -61.74 3.72 1.78
CA THR A 331 -63.03 3.41 1.17
C THR A 331 -64.11 3.50 2.23
N THR A 332 -65.02 4.46 2.09
CA THR A 332 -66.20 4.60 2.95
C THR A 332 -67.42 4.11 2.21
N THR A 333 -68.21 3.25 2.87
CA THR A 333 -69.53 2.85 2.39
C THR A 333 -70.56 3.42 3.33
N THR A 334 -71.35 4.36 2.82
CA THR A 334 -72.46 4.96 3.58
C THR A 334 -73.76 4.34 3.10
N GLU A 335 -74.52 3.77 4.03
CA GLU A 335 -75.88 3.33 3.77
C GLU A 335 -76.85 4.43 4.18
N VAL A 336 -77.54 5.02 3.20
CA VAL A 336 -78.54 6.05 3.50
C VAL A 336 -79.94 5.44 3.36
N LEU A 337 -80.58 5.20 4.51
CA LEU A 337 -81.95 4.66 4.60
C LEU A 337 -82.99 5.74 4.30
N TRP A 338 -83.30 5.93 3.02
CA TRP A 338 -84.48 6.69 2.59
C TRP A 338 -85.54 5.74 2.02
N GLY A 339 -86.34 5.12 2.91
CA GLY A 339 -87.57 4.38 2.58
C GLY A 339 -87.42 3.19 1.60
N LEU A 340 -87.48 1.96 2.11
CA LEU A 340 -87.63 0.66 1.39
C LEU A 340 -86.69 0.34 0.21
N LEU A 341 -85.82 1.25 -0.23
CA LEU A 341 -84.73 1.03 -1.18
C LEU A 341 -83.44 1.61 -0.59
N GLY A 342 -82.62 0.75 0.00
CA GLY A 342 -81.27 1.14 0.41
C GLY A 342 -80.43 1.48 -0.82
N LYS A 343 -79.85 2.68 -0.85
CA LYS A 343 -78.75 3.02 -1.77
C LYS A 343 -77.48 3.12 -0.94
N SER A 344 -76.50 2.27 -1.26
CA SER A 344 -75.14 2.41 -0.78
C SER A 344 -74.35 3.28 -1.76
N SER A 345 -73.53 4.18 -1.23
CA SER A 345 -72.54 4.91 -2.01
C SER A 345 -71.16 4.61 -1.45
N THR A 346 -70.26 4.17 -2.32
CA THR A 346 -68.86 3.95 -1.98
C THR A 346 -68.03 5.12 -2.50
N SER A 347 -67.24 5.73 -1.63
CA SER A 347 -66.29 6.79 -2.00
C SER A 347 -64.88 6.42 -1.54
N ALA A 348 -63.89 6.71 -2.38
CA ALA A 348 -62.47 6.49 -2.08
C ALA A 348 -61.79 7.85 -1.88
N ILE A 349 -61.06 8.00 -0.80
CA ILE A 349 -60.35 9.23 -0.44
C ILE A 349 -58.88 8.87 -0.17
N ASP A 350 -57.96 9.47 -0.92
CA ASP A 350 -56.52 9.41 -0.61
C ASP A 350 -56.24 10.33 0.59
N GLN A 351 -55.64 9.77 1.64
CA GLN A 351 -55.32 10.49 2.87
C GLN A 351 -53.88 10.23 3.29
N THR A 352 -53.22 11.30 3.75
CA THR A 352 -51.93 11.20 4.43
C THR A 352 -52.20 11.05 5.93
N LEU A 353 -51.89 9.87 6.46
CA LEU A 353 -52.10 9.54 7.88
C LEU A 353 -51.00 10.16 8.75
N VAL A 354 -49.75 10.04 8.30
CA VAL A 354 -48.59 10.51 9.04
C VAL A 354 -47.63 11.17 8.07
N ASN A 355 -47.11 12.32 8.46
CA ASN A 355 -46.03 13.00 7.77
C ASN A 355 -45.08 13.61 8.80
N VAL A 356 -43.99 12.91 9.07
CA VAL A 356 -42.99 13.32 10.06
C VAL A 356 -41.67 13.54 9.35
N THR A 357 -40.99 14.62 9.71
CA THR A 357 -39.61 14.89 9.31
C THR A 357 -38.89 15.42 10.53
N ASP A 358 -37.73 14.85 10.85
CA ASP A 358 -37.00 15.17 12.07
C ASP A 358 -35.50 15.00 11.86
N ASN A 359 -34.70 15.69 12.67
CA ASN A 359 -33.26 15.50 12.75
C ASN A 359 -32.95 14.85 14.09
N ILE A 360 -32.63 13.56 14.07
CA ILE A 360 -32.38 12.78 15.27
C ILE A 360 -30.88 12.69 15.55
N ALA A 361 -30.53 12.75 16.83
CA ALA A 361 -29.17 12.46 17.27
C ALA A 361 -28.98 10.94 17.38
N VAL A 362 -27.98 10.42 16.67
CA VAL A 362 -27.56 9.03 16.76
C VAL A 362 -26.19 8.98 17.39
N THR A 363 -26.07 8.22 18.48
CA THR A 363 -24.78 8.00 19.16
C THR A 363 -24.35 6.57 18.89
N LEU A 364 -23.18 6.40 18.28
CA LEU A 364 -22.59 5.08 18.16
C LEU A 364 -21.78 4.77 19.42
N LYS A 365 -21.94 3.58 19.97
CA LYS A 365 -21.30 3.13 21.22
C LYS A 365 -20.59 1.80 20.97
N ASN A 366 -19.60 1.50 21.82
CA ASN A 366 -18.86 0.23 21.81
C ASN A 366 -18.40 -0.15 20.39
N ILE A 367 -17.87 0.82 19.64
CA ILE A 367 -17.35 0.53 18.31
C ILE A 367 -15.97 -0.08 18.48
N GLU A 368 -15.86 -1.36 18.16
CA GLU A 368 -14.62 -2.11 18.19
C GLU A 368 -14.38 -2.82 16.87
N GLY A 369 -13.12 -2.93 16.49
CA GLY A 369 -12.72 -3.55 15.25
C GLY A 369 -11.39 -4.27 15.35
N ARG A 370 -11.01 -4.90 14.24
CA ARG A 370 -9.72 -5.56 14.08
C ARG A 370 -8.82 -4.77 13.15
N ILE A 371 -7.53 -4.73 13.46
CA ILE A 371 -6.47 -4.21 12.61
C ILE A 371 -5.89 -5.37 11.83
N TYR A 372 -5.75 -5.23 10.52
CA TYR A 372 -5.17 -6.25 9.66
C TYR A 372 -4.42 -5.64 8.49
N LEU A 373 -3.55 -6.44 7.86
CA LEU A 373 -2.87 -6.08 6.62
C LEU A 373 -3.67 -6.66 5.44
N ASN A 374 -4.06 -5.83 4.47
CA ASN A 374 -4.79 -6.32 3.29
C ASN A 374 -3.83 -6.87 2.20
N ASP A 375 -4.40 -7.39 1.10
CA ASP A 375 -3.63 -7.94 -0.03
C ASP A 375 -2.73 -6.90 -0.73
N GLN A 376 -3.03 -5.60 -0.56
CA GLN A 376 -2.26 -4.48 -1.08
C GLN A 376 -1.18 -3.99 -0.10
N MET A 377 -1.02 -4.65 1.05
CA MET A 377 -0.10 -4.28 2.13
C MET A 377 -0.42 -2.93 2.78
N GLU A 378 -1.71 -2.60 2.87
CA GLU A 378 -2.22 -1.44 3.59
C GLU A 378 -2.71 -1.88 4.97
N VAL A 379 -2.47 -1.07 6.00
CA VAL A 379 -2.99 -1.33 7.34
C VAL A 379 -4.43 -0.84 7.41
N MET A 380 -5.34 -1.77 7.60
CA MET A 380 -6.77 -1.53 7.57
C MET A 380 -7.40 -1.82 8.93
N GLY A 381 -8.41 -1.03 9.28
CA GLY A 381 -9.30 -1.28 10.41
C GLY A 381 -10.67 -1.72 9.93
N GLU A 382 -11.11 -2.93 10.28
CA GLU A 382 -12.48 -3.41 10.03
C GLU A 382 -13.29 -3.37 11.32
N VAL A 383 -14.43 -2.66 11.29
CA VAL A 383 -15.36 -2.61 12.41
C VAL A 383 -16.13 -3.93 12.50
N GLU A 384 -16.05 -4.59 13.64
CA GLU A 384 -16.74 -5.87 13.90
C GLU A 384 -17.95 -5.68 14.81
N GLN A 385 -17.87 -4.73 15.74
CA GLN A 385 -18.91 -4.43 16.70
C GLN A 385 -19.28 -2.96 16.65
N ILE A 386 -20.58 -2.70 16.71
CA ILE A 386 -21.16 -1.35 16.79
C ILE A 386 -22.53 -1.44 17.44
N ASP A 387 -22.68 -0.69 18.53
CA ASP A 387 -23.97 -0.42 19.14
C ASP A 387 -24.47 0.95 18.67
N VAL A 388 -25.75 1.02 18.32
CA VAL A 388 -26.38 2.24 17.81
C VAL A 388 -27.46 2.65 18.77
N ASP A 389 -27.31 3.83 19.37
CA ASP A 389 -28.29 4.43 20.25
C ASP A 389 -28.99 5.60 19.56
N PHE A 390 -30.29 5.71 19.77
CA PHE A 390 -31.13 6.70 19.10
C PHE A 390 -31.87 7.54 20.12
N ASP A 391 -31.74 8.86 19.98
CA ASP A 391 -32.61 9.81 20.65
C ASP A 391 -33.67 10.30 19.65
N PHE A 392 -34.79 9.57 19.59
CA PHE A 392 -35.94 10.03 18.80
C PHE A 392 -36.67 11.09 19.59
N GLY A 393 -36.78 12.30 19.03
CA GLY A 393 -37.53 13.38 19.63
C GLY A 393 -39.03 13.06 19.75
N ASP A 394 -39.72 13.91 20.52
CA ASP A 394 -41.15 13.79 20.81
C ASP A 394 -42.00 13.65 19.53
N SER A 395 -41.58 14.26 18.41
CA SER A 395 -42.23 14.17 17.09
C SER A 395 -42.44 12.74 16.58
N PHE A 396 -41.47 11.85 16.76
CA PHE A 396 -41.61 10.46 16.32
C PHE A 396 -42.38 9.62 17.34
N VAL A 397 -42.16 9.86 18.64
CA VAL A 397 -42.80 9.12 19.73
C VAL A 397 -44.28 9.45 19.87
N GLU A 398 -44.69 10.70 19.64
CA GLU A 398 -46.08 11.15 19.72
C GLU A 398 -46.92 10.74 18.50
N ASN A 399 -46.30 10.56 17.33
CA ASN A 399 -47.02 10.30 16.08
C ASN A 399 -46.95 8.84 15.62
N LEU A 400 -46.13 7.99 16.26
CA LEU A 400 -45.92 6.59 15.87
C LEU A 400 -45.94 5.66 17.07
N THR A 401 -46.28 4.40 16.81
CA THR A 401 -46.17 3.34 17.82
C THR A 401 -44.73 2.85 17.97
N ASP A 402 -44.45 2.22 19.11
CA ASP A 402 -43.18 1.54 19.39
C ASP A 402 -42.78 0.56 18.27
N ALA A 403 -43.77 -0.14 17.67
CA ALA A 403 -43.54 -1.07 16.57
C ALA A 403 -43.10 -0.36 15.28
N ALA A 404 -43.73 0.75 14.92
CA ALA A 404 -43.34 1.55 13.75
C ALA A 404 -41.97 2.21 13.95
N VAL A 405 -41.70 2.74 15.14
CA VAL A 405 -40.39 3.28 15.53
C VAL A 405 -39.32 2.19 15.46
N ALA A 406 -39.60 0.96 15.92
CA ALA A 406 -38.65 -0.16 15.83
C ALA A 406 -38.30 -0.55 14.39
N ILE A 407 -39.26 -0.52 13.46
CA ILE A 407 -39.00 -0.79 12.04
C ILE A 407 -38.06 0.27 11.45
N VAL A 408 -38.36 1.55 11.67
CA VAL A 408 -37.54 2.66 11.18
C VAL A 408 -36.14 2.60 11.81
N LYS A 409 -36.04 2.36 13.12
CA LYS A 409 -34.78 2.13 13.84
C LYS A 409 -33.95 1.02 13.20
N GLY A 410 -34.53 -0.18 13.05
CA GLY A 410 -33.83 -1.34 12.48
C GLY A 410 -33.29 -1.05 11.08
N TRP A 411 -34.10 -0.40 10.24
CA TRP A 411 -33.67 -0.03 8.90
C TRP A 411 -32.54 1.02 8.88
N ILE A 412 -32.56 2.01 9.77
CA ILE A 412 -31.46 2.98 9.91
C ILE A 412 -30.19 2.28 10.42
N ILE A 413 -30.29 1.37 11.39
CA ILE A 413 -29.15 0.56 11.87
C ILE A 413 -28.52 -0.21 10.72
N ASP A 414 -29.33 -0.89 9.90
CA ASP A 414 -28.85 -1.63 8.73
C ASP A 414 -28.19 -0.68 7.71
N MET A 415 -28.71 0.53 7.54
CA MET A 415 -28.10 1.55 6.70
C MET A 415 -26.73 2.00 7.22
N ILE A 416 -26.58 2.22 8.53
CA ILE A 416 -25.30 2.57 9.17
C ILE A 416 -24.30 1.42 8.97
N LYS A 417 -24.68 0.20 9.40
CA LYS A 417 -23.79 -0.98 9.35
C LYS A 417 -23.36 -1.32 7.93
N SER A 418 -24.22 -1.15 6.93
CA SER A 418 -23.88 -1.41 5.53
C SER A 418 -22.99 -0.34 4.88
N HIS A 419 -22.79 0.82 5.51
CA HIS A 419 -21.97 1.90 4.99
C HIS A 419 -20.62 2.08 5.70
N ILE A 420 -20.44 1.48 6.87
CA ILE A 420 -19.13 1.47 7.54
C ILE A 420 -18.18 0.59 6.72
N HIS A 421 -17.23 1.24 6.05
CA HIS A 421 -16.18 0.59 5.29
C HIS A 421 -14.93 0.39 6.15
N ALA A 422 -14.03 -0.48 5.71
CA ALA A 422 -12.70 -0.58 6.30
C ALA A 422 -12.00 0.79 6.25
N ILE A 423 -11.39 1.17 7.36
CA ILE A 423 -10.71 2.45 7.58
C ILE A 423 -9.24 2.25 7.23
N VAL A 424 -8.66 3.15 6.44
CA VAL A 424 -7.23 3.14 6.15
C VAL A 424 -6.51 3.73 7.36
N LEU A 425 -5.75 2.91 8.08
CA LEU A 425 -4.99 3.33 9.26
C LEU A 425 -3.57 3.77 8.89
N CYS A 426 -3.00 3.14 7.88
CA CYS A 426 -1.73 3.53 7.28
C CYS A 426 -1.80 3.27 5.78
N PRO A 427 -1.29 4.18 4.92
CA PRO A 427 -1.10 3.88 3.51
C PRO A 427 -0.16 2.69 3.31
N LYS A 428 -0.01 2.28 2.05
CA LYS A 428 0.76 1.11 1.63
C LYS A 428 2.13 1.04 2.31
N VAL A 429 2.32 0.00 3.13
CA VAL A 429 3.46 -0.20 4.05
C VAL A 429 4.75 -0.53 3.31
N VAL A 430 4.62 -1.21 2.17
CA VAL A 430 5.71 -1.54 1.24
C VAL A 430 5.15 -1.55 -0.17
N ASP A 431 5.75 -0.76 -1.07
CA ASP A 431 5.56 -0.92 -2.51
C ASP A 431 6.88 -1.28 -3.20
N ILE A 432 7.07 -2.59 -3.42
CA ILE A 432 8.15 -3.07 -4.28
C ILE A 432 7.61 -3.14 -5.71
N ASN A 433 7.57 -1.97 -6.35
CA ASN A 433 7.14 -1.89 -7.74
C ASN A 433 8.35 -2.04 -8.67
N ILE A 434 8.66 -3.30 -9.01
CA ILE A 434 9.47 -3.66 -10.18
C ILE A 434 8.55 -3.97 -11.38
N GLU A 435 7.25 -3.67 -11.27
CA GLU A 435 6.24 -4.07 -12.25
C GLU A 435 6.40 -3.31 -13.58
N SER A 436 7.02 -2.13 -13.57
CA SER A 436 7.45 -1.47 -14.82
C SER A 436 8.41 -2.33 -15.65
N LEU A 437 9.09 -3.28 -15.00
CA LEU A 437 9.92 -4.30 -15.62
C LEU A 437 9.23 -5.68 -15.63
N GLY A 438 8.08 -5.86 -14.97
CA GLY A 438 7.32 -7.10 -14.90
C GLY A 438 7.84 -8.13 -13.88
N TYR A 439 8.47 -7.66 -12.79
CA TYR A 439 8.81 -8.50 -11.63
C TYR A 439 7.88 -8.14 -10.45
N HIS A 440 7.54 -9.14 -9.63
CA HIS A 440 6.57 -9.03 -8.55
C HIS A 440 7.20 -9.41 -7.22
N ALA A 441 7.01 -8.56 -6.21
CA ALA A 441 7.40 -8.89 -4.85
C ALA A 441 6.50 -9.98 -4.25
N LEU A 442 7.12 -10.86 -3.50
CA LEU A 442 6.47 -11.75 -2.56
C LEU A 442 6.68 -11.17 -1.18
N ILE A 443 5.58 -10.77 -0.56
CA ILE A 443 5.58 -10.18 0.76
C ILE A 443 4.88 -11.18 1.67
N ALA A 444 5.62 -11.72 2.62
CA ALA A 444 5.09 -12.64 3.62
C ALA A 444 5.04 -11.92 4.97
N PRO A 445 3.84 -11.64 5.51
CA PRO A 445 3.75 -11.06 6.83
C PRO A 445 4.27 -12.05 7.87
N GLU A 446 5.21 -11.61 8.69
CA GLU A 446 5.73 -12.36 9.83
C GLU A 446 4.96 -12.00 11.09
N GLU A 447 4.74 -10.70 11.31
CA GLU A 447 4.11 -10.21 12.52
C GLU A 447 3.34 -8.90 12.26
N LEU A 448 2.15 -8.80 12.82
CA LEU A 448 1.40 -7.56 13.01
C LEU A 448 1.15 -7.43 14.50
N ILE A 449 1.63 -6.37 15.14
CA ILE A 449 1.46 -6.21 16.58
C ILE A 449 0.93 -4.81 16.85
N THR A 450 -0.09 -4.74 17.68
CA THR A 450 -0.57 -3.47 18.20
C THR A 450 -0.23 -3.37 19.67
N THR A 451 0.25 -2.20 20.06
CA THR A 451 0.38 -1.79 21.47
C THR A 451 -0.58 -0.63 21.71
N ASP A 452 -0.67 -0.16 22.96
CA ASP A 452 -1.57 0.93 23.33
C ASP A 452 -1.32 2.25 22.56
N ASN A 453 -0.17 2.42 21.88
CA ASN A 453 0.16 3.68 21.19
C ASN A 453 0.78 3.50 19.79
N GLU A 454 0.99 2.28 19.31
CA GLU A 454 1.66 2.07 18.02
C GLU A 454 1.25 0.74 17.37
N VAL A 455 1.25 0.73 16.03
CA VAL A 455 1.09 -0.47 15.20
C VAL A 455 2.46 -0.82 14.62
N ARG A 456 2.85 -2.09 14.73
CA ARG A 456 4.14 -2.62 14.27
C ARG A 456 3.92 -3.73 13.26
N ILE A 457 4.76 -3.75 12.23
CA ILE A 457 4.64 -4.67 11.11
C ILE A 457 6.03 -5.22 10.81
N ALA A 458 6.14 -6.53 10.68
CA ALA A 458 7.33 -7.25 10.29
C ALA A 458 7.02 -8.10 9.05
N LEU A 459 7.77 -7.90 7.97
CA LEU A 459 7.54 -8.53 6.67
C LEU A 459 8.83 -9.17 6.16
N ASN A 460 8.72 -10.36 5.60
CA ASN A 460 9.78 -10.98 4.79
C ASN A 460 9.54 -10.67 3.31
N LEU A 461 10.62 -10.29 2.62
CA LEU A 461 10.54 -9.73 1.28
C LEU A 461 11.36 -10.59 0.30
N ASP A 462 10.70 -11.03 -0.76
CA ASP A 462 11.32 -11.75 -1.85
C ASP A 462 10.78 -11.30 -3.21
N ILE A 463 11.36 -11.80 -4.29
CA ILE A 463 10.98 -11.49 -5.66
C ILE A 463 10.63 -12.80 -6.37
N LYS A 464 9.37 -12.90 -6.80
CA LYS A 464 8.77 -14.13 -7.32
C LYS A 464 9.54 -14.72 -8.49
N GLU A 465 10.04 -13.87 -9.39
CA GLU A 465 10.77 -14.28 -10.58
C GLU A 465 12.20 -14.76 -10.28
N LEU A 466 12.77 -14.39 -9.13
CA LEU A 466 14.06 -14.90 -8.66
C LEU A 466 13.92 -16.27 -7.97
N GLN A 467 12.72 -16.66 -7.55
CA GLN A 467 12.48 -17.97 -6.93
C GLN A 467 12.15 -19.10 -7.93
N LYS A 468 11.70 -18.76 -9.15
CA LYS A 468 11.12 -19.74 -10.08
C LYS A 468 12.10 -20.17 -11.17
N ASN A 469 12.01 -21.45 -11.55
CA ASN A 469 12.59 -22.05 -12.76
C ASN A 469 12.03 -21.46 -14.09
N THR A 470 11.66 -20.19 -14.12
CA THR A 470 11.24 -19.44 -15.32
C THR A 470 12.44 -18.88 -16.11
N THR A 471 13.63 -19.42 -15.82
CA THR A 471 14.99 -19.22 -16.33
C THR A 471 15.31 -17.92 -17.10
N PRO A 472 15.92 -16.96 -16.39
CA PRO A 472 17.34 -16.66 -16.52
C PRO A 472 18.20 -17.68 -15.74
N GLN A 473 19.44 -17.91 -16.18
CA GLN A 473 20.38 -18.83 -15.52
C GLN A 473 20.86 -18.22 -14.18
N PRO A 474 20.94 -18.98 -13.07
CA PRO A 474 21.41 -18.45 -11.78
C PRO A 474 22.86 -17.93 -11.90
N GLY A 475 23.15 -16.79 -11.28
CA GLY A 475 24.47 -16.14 -11.37
C GLY A 475 25.51 -16.79 -10.49
N PHE A 476 25.05 -17.53 -9.48
CA PHE A 476 25.87 -18.21 -8.49
C PHE A 476 25.46 -19.68 -8.39
N ILE A 477 26.44 -20.54 -8.18
CA ILE A 477 26.24 -21.98 -7.97
C ILE A 477 27.01 -22.38 -6.71
N ALA A 478 26.27 -22.93 -5.75
CA ALA A 478 26.81 -23.42 -4.51
C ALA A 478 27.03 -24.94 -4.55
N ASN A 479 28.13 -25.38 -3.96
CA ASN A 479 28.48 -26.78 -3.80
C ASN A 479 27.99 -27.30 -2.46
N THR A 480 26.99 -28.17 -2.44
CA THR A 480 26.46 -28.76 -1.20
C THR A 480 27.50 -29.57 -0.44
N HIS A 481 28.55 -30.05 -1.10
CA HIS A 481 29.64 -30.83 -0.51
C HIS A 481 30.75 -29.98 0.09
N THR A 482 31.37 -29.07 -0.70
CA THR A 482 32.45 -28.20 -0.20
C THR A 482 31.94 -27.04 0.63
N LYS A 483 30.63 -26.74 0.55
CA LYS A 483 29.99 -25.57 1.16
C LYS A 483 30.53 -24.25 0.64
N GLU A 484 31.03 -24.24 -0.59
CA GLU A 484 31.46 -23.02 -1.28
C GLU A 484 30.46 -22.58 -2.35
N VAL A 485 30.29 -21.27 -2.51
CA VAL A 485 29.54 -20.64 -3.61
C VAL A 485 30.49 -20.04 -4.62
N HIS A 486 30.20 -20.30 -5.89
CA HIS A 486 31.00 -19.89 -7.04
C HIS A 486 30.16 -19.03 -7.98
N ARG A 487 30.81 -18.14 -8.73
CA ARG A 487 30.18 -17.53 -9.92
C ARG A 487 29.94 -18.60 -10.97
N ILE A 488 28.90 -18.43 -11.78
CA ILE A 488 28.53 -19.36 -12.85
C ILE A 488 29.65 -19.67 -13.86
N TYR A 489 30.62 -18.77 -14.01
CA TYR A 489 31.74 -18.92 -14.94
C TYR A 489 33.04 -19.38 -14.26
N CYS A 490 32.98 -19.86 -13.01
CA CYS A 490 34.15 -20.35 -12.31
C CYS A 490 34.57 -21.72 -12.84
N ASP A 491 35.85 -21.88 -13.19
CA ASP A 491 36.43 -23.14 -13.67
C ASP A 491 36.24 -24.33 -12.70
N GLU A 492 36.14 -24.07 -11.38
CA GLU A 492 35.90 -25.12 -10.39
C GLU A 492 34.51 -25.77 -10.52
N LEU A 493 33.57 -25.14 -11.24
CA LEU A 493 32.26 -25.71 -11.52
C LEU A 493 32.30 -26.90 -12.47
N ASP A 494 33.32 -26.99 -13.34
CA ASP A 494 33.50 -28.10 -14.28
C ASP A 494 33.90 -29.39 -13.55
N GLU A 495 34.57 -29.26 -12.41
CA GLU A 495 34.99 -30.37 -11.55
C GLU A 495 33.90 -30.80 -10.56
N MET A 496 32.84 -29.99 -10.43
CA MET A 496 31.75 -30.23 -9.48
C MET A 496 30.70 -31.18 -10.06
N ASN A 497 30.36 -32.21 -9.28
CA ASN A 497 29.27 -33.11 -9.64
C ASN A 497 27.93 -32.37 -9.67
N GLU A 498 27.15 -32.57 -10.74
CA GLU A 498 25.83 -31.95 -10.95
C GLU A 498 24.86 -32.14 -9.76
N ILE A 499 24.91 -33.29 -9.07
CA ILE A 499 24.06 -33.53 -7.89
C ILE A 499 24.35 -32.59 -6.72
N ASN A 500 25.55 -32.01 -6.69
CA ASN A 500 25.98 -31.11 -5.62
C ASN A 500 25.77 -29.63 -5.95
N LYS A 501 25.28 -29.30 -7.16
CA LYS A 501 25.05 -27.92 -7.61
C LYS A 501 23.70 -27.40 -7.14
N VAL A 502 23.70 -26.27 -6.43
CA VAL A 502 22.50 -25.52 -6.07
C VAL A 502 22.62 -24.10 -6.61
N GLY A 503 21.66 -23.65 -7.41
CA GLY A 503 21.69 -22.33 -8.03
C GLY A 503 21.14 -21.24 -7.12
N TYR A 504 21.80 -20.08 -7.11
CA TYR A 504 21.36 -18.87 -6.43
C TYR A 504 21.36 -17.68 -7.40
N PHE A 505 20.33 -16.84 -7.28
CA PHE A 505 20.22 -15.60 -8.06
C PHE A 505 20.81 -14.39 -7.33
N VAL A 506 20.94 -14.48 -6.00
CA VAL A 506 21.55 -13.45 -5.16
C VAL A 506 22.64 -14.11 -4.32
N LEU A 507 23.83 -13.53 -4.26
CA LEU A 507 24.94 -14.11 -3.48
C LEU A 507 24.61 -14.15 -1.98
N LYS A 508 23.98 -13.10 -1.44
CA LYS A 508 23.63 -13.02 0.00
C LYS A 508 22.70 -14.15 0.44
N ASP A 509 21.80 -14.63 -0.42
CA ASP A 509 20.94 -15.78 -0.11
C ASP A 509 21.80 -17.05 0.12
N ALA A 510 22.82 -17.28 -0.71
CA ALA A 510 23.75 -18.39 -0.52
C ALA A 510 24.56 -18.25 0.78
N LEU A 511 25.00 -17.03 1.11
CA LEU A 511 25.74 -16.78 2.36
C LEU A 511 24.86 -17.00 3.59
N ASN A 512 23.59 -16.59 3.54
CA ASN A 512 22.60 -16.79 4.59
C ASN A 512 22.30 -18.28 4.81
N ASP A 513 22.30 -19.08 3.73
CA ASP A 513 22.18 -20.54 3.79
C ASP A 513 23.44 -21.24 4.32
N GLY A 514 24.48 -20.48 4.68
CA GLY A 514 25.68 -20.95 5.36
C GLY A 514 26.79 -21.42 4.43
N TYR A 515 26.76 -21.04 3.16
CA TYR A 515 27.87 -21.26 2.23
C TYR A 515 28.95 -20.20 2.42
N ASP A 516 30.21 -20.58 2.24
CA ASP A 516 31.34 -19.67 2.14
C ASP A 516 31.62 -19.33 0.67
N THR A 517 32.37 -18.27 0.40
CA THR A 517 32.69 -17.87 -0.98
C THR A 517 33.96 -18.54 -1.48
N CYS A 518 33.94 -18.95 -2.75
CA CYS A 518 35.12 -19.49 -3.43
C CYS A 518 36.22 -18.42 -3.51
N GLY A 519 37.38 -18.71 -2.91
CA GLY A 519 38.51 -17.78 -2.87
C GLY A 519 39.14 -17.45 -4.22
N LYS A 520 38.78 -18.15 -5.31
CA LYS A 520 39.24 -17.84 -6.67
C LYS A 520 38.31 -16.86 -7.38
N CYS A 521 37.01 -17.16 -7.43
CA CYS A 521 36.06 -16.35 -8.21
C CYS A 521 35.28 -15.33 -7.38
N ILE A 522 35.29 -15.40 -6.05
CA ILE A 522 34.64 -14.44 -5.15
C ILE A 522 35.58 -14.19 -3.95
N PRO A 523 36.77 -13.61 -4.15
CA PRO A 523 37.81 -13.54 -3.12
C PRO A 523 37.48 -12.62 -1.94
N TRP A 524 36.55 -11.67 -2.10
CA TRP A 524 36.28 -10.59 -1.14
C TRP A 524 35.59 -11.05 0.16
N TYR A 525 34.99 -12.25 0.13
CA TYR A 525 34.20 -12.82 1.24
C TYR A 525 34.78 -14.10 1.82
N SER A 526 35.89 -14.59 1.26
CA SER A 526 36.46 -15.89 1.61
C SER A 526 36.94 -15.86 3.06
N LYS A 527 36.30 -16.65 3.92
CA LYS A 527 36.82 -16.89 5.28
C LYS A 527 37.99 -17.86 5.17
N ARG A 528 39.21 -17.33 5.07
CA ARG A 528 40.42 -18.14 5.23
C ARG A 528 40.52 -18.77 6.61
#